data_AF-A0A3D4TL71-F1
#
_entry.id   AF-A0A3D4TL71-F1
#
_cell.length_a   1.000
_cell.length_b   1.000
_cell.length_c   1.000
_cell.angle_alpha   90.00
_cell.angle_beta   90.00
_cell.angle_gamma   90.00
#
_symmetry.space_group_name_H-M   'P 1'
#
loop_
_entity.id
_entity.type
_entity.pdbx_description
1 polymer ?
#
loop_
_entity_poly.entity_id
_entity_poly.type
_entity_poly.pdbx_seq_one_letter_code
_entity_poly.pdbx_strand_id
1 'polypeptide(L)' 'AMPRWLVEEYAARMDVVPVRLGAKGIPKQIYLGAREADTGIDYLQAFIELARNSSPLAGNVGGAR' A
#
# COMPACT_ATOMS: atom_id res chain seq x y z
N ALA A 1 14.59 -1.24 0.62
CA ALA A 1 13.63 -0.77 1.64
C ALA A 1 12.23 -1.22 1.24
N MET A 2 11.54 -1.97 2.10
CA MET A 2 10.17 -2.46 1.82
C MET A 2 9.11 -1.44 2.25
N PRO A 3 7.92 -1.41 1.62
CA PRO A 3 6.78 -0.66 2.13
C PRO A 3 6.39 -1.14 3.53
N ARG A 4 5.94 -0.21 4.39
CA ARG A 4 5.58 -0.52 5.78
C ARG A 4 4.52 -1.62 5.90
N TRP A 5 3.45 -1.52 5.10
CA TRP A 5 2.34 -2.48 5.11
C TRP A 5 2.82 -3.92 4.86
N LEU A 6 3.85 -4.09 4.03
CA LEU A 6 4.37 -5.41 3.67
C LEU A 6 5.20 -6.00 4.81
N VAL A 7 5.92 -5.17 5.57
CA VAL A 7 6.62 -5.63 6.78
C VAL A 7 5.62 -6.02 7.86
N GLU A 8 4.55 -5.24 8.04
CA GLU A 8 3.47 -5.53 8.99
C GLU A 8 2.77 -6.87 8.67
N GLU A 9 2.56 -7.18 7.39
CA GLU A 9 2.00 -8.47 6.96
C GLU A 9 2.93 -9.68 7.24
N TYR A 10 4.24 -9.47 7.14
CA TYR A 10 5.25 -10.51 7.37
C TYR A 10 5.61 -10.68 8.84
N ALA A 11 5.40 -9.66 9.68
CA ALA A 11 5.66 -9.73 11.12
C ALA A 11 4.84 -10.83 11.83
N ALA A 12 3.70 -11.25 11.25
CA ALA A 12 2.91 -12.38 11.75
C ALA A 12 3.55 -13.75 11.46
N ARG A 13 4.51 -13.82 10.52
CA ARG A 13 5.13 -15.06 10.02
C ARG A 13 6.62 -15.16 10.31
N MET A 14 7.27 -14.04 10.60
CA MET A 14 8.71 -13.91 10.80
C MET A 14 8.99 -12.86 11.88
N ASP A 15 10.08 -13.02 12.63
CA ASP A 15 10.50 -12.04 13.64
C ASP A 15 11.20 -10.84 12.97
N VAL A 16 10.39 -9.99 12.33
CA VAL A 16 10.84 -8.79 11.62
C VAL A 16 10.07 -7.57 12.10
N VAL A 17 10.78 -6.44 12.21
CA VAL A 17 10.20 -5.15 12.61
C VAL A 17 10.57 -4.05 11.62
N PRO A 18 9.65 -3.11 11.34
CA PRO A 18 9.95 -2.00 10.44
C PRO A 18 10.87 -0.98 11.12
N VAL A 19 11.95 -0.60 10.45
CA VAL A 19 12.84 0.49 10.88
C VAL A 19 12.75 1.69 9.94
N ARG A 20 12.85 2.90 10.50
CA ARG A 20 12.79 4.15 9.72
C ARG A 20 14.15 4.41 9.05
N LEU A 21 14.13 4.71 7.75
CA LEU A 21 15.32 5.11 7.00
C LEU A 21 15.45 6.64 6.97
N GLY A 22 16.39 7.17 7.76
CA GLY A 22 16.61 8.61 7.91
C GLY A 22 15.51 9.32 8.73
N ALA A 23 15.74 10.59 9.08
CA ALA A 23 14.83 11.34 9.96
C ALA A 23 13.39 11.43 9.43
N LYS A 24 13.24 11.60 8.11
CA LYS A 24 11.95 11.77 7.42
C LYS A 24 11.33 10.47 6.90
N GLY A 25 12.05 9.35 6.93
CA GLY A 25 11.65 8.14 6.23
C GLY A 25 11.74 8.28 4.69
N ILE A 26 11.39 7.22 3.98
CA ILE A 26 11.33 7.18 2.51
C ILE A 26 9.96 6.62 2.12
N PRO A 27 8.96 7.49 1.81
CA PRO A 27 7.65 7.01 1.37
C PRO A 27 7.76 6.29 0.04
N LYS A 28 6.88 5.30 -0.17
CA LYS A 28 6.80 4.52 -1.41
C LYS A 28 5.43 4.76 -2.06
N GLN A 29 5.44 5.01 -3.36
CA GLN A 29 4.23 5.18 -4.17
C GLN A 29 4.12 3.97 -5.10
N ILE A 30 2.89 3.47 -5.29
CA ILE A 30 2.57 2.43 -6.25
C ILE A 30 1.74 3.09 -7.34
N TYR A 31 2.26 3.11 -8.56
CA TYR A 31 1.55 3.62 -9.73
C TYR A 31 0.91 2.45 -10.46
N LEU A 32 -0.37 2.59 -10.81
CA LEU A 32 -1.07 1.65 -11.69
C LEU A 32 -1.03 2.19 -13.12
N GLY A 33 -0.56 1.37 -14.05
CA GLY A 33 -0.62 1.65 -15.48
C GLY A 33 -1.71 0.82 -16.15
N ALA A 34 -2.40 1.42 -17.12
CA ALA A 34 -3.33 0.74 -18.01
C ALA A 34 -2.94 1.05 -19.45
N ARG A 35 -3.24 0.14 -20.38
CA ARG A 35 -3.09 0.43 -21.82
C ARG A 35 -4.16 1.44 -22.22
N GLU A 36 -3.81 2.39 -23.08
CA GLU A 36 -4.75 3.44 -23.51
C GLU A 36 -6.03 2.85 -24.11
N ALA A 37 -5.90 1.81 -24.94
CA ALA A 37 -7.03 1.10 -25.55
C ALA A 37 -7.95 0.40 -24.54
N ASP A 38 -7.45 0.06 -23.35
CA ASP A 38 -8.19 -0.70 -22.34
C ASP A 38 -8.90 0.21 -21.33
N THR A 39 -8.67 1.52 -21.38
CA THR A 39 -9.26 2.48 -20.43
C THR A 39 -10.78 2.52 -20.50
N GLY A 40 -11.40 2.14 -21.61
CA GLY A 40 -12.86 2.08 -21.75
C GLY A 40 -13.50 0.79 -21.24
N ILE A 41 -12.74 -0.19 -20.75
CA ILE A 41 -13.28 -1.50 -20.37
C ILE A 41 -14.03 -1.41 -19.03
N ASP A 42 -15.31 -1.78 -19.04
CA ASP A 42 -16.22 -1.64 -17.90
C ASP A 42 -15.71 -2.27 -16.60
N TYR A 43 -15.20 -3.51 -16.65
CA TYR A 43 -14.69 -4.17 -15.43
C TYR A 43 -13.44 -3.50 -14.87
N LEU A 44 -12.62 -2.88 -15.74
CA LEU A 44 -11.41 -2.18 -15.31
C LEU A 44 -11.78 -0.86 -14.63
N GLN A 45 -12.76 -0.14 -15.17
CA GLN A 45 -13.30 1.07 -14.54
C GLN A 45 -13.95 0.76 -13.20
N ALA A 46 -14.80 -0.26 -13.14
CA ALA A 46 -15.44 -0.70 -11.89
C ALA A 46 -14.40 -1.10 -10.83
N PHE A 47 -13.31 -1.77 -11.22
CA PHE A 47 -12.21 -2.09 -10.32
C PHE A 47 -11.52 -0.83 -9.77
N ILE A 48 -11.22 0.15 -10.63
CA ILE A 48 -10.57 1.41 -10.22
C ILE A 48 -11.47 2.19 -9.27
N GLU A 49 -12.78 2.27 -9.55
CA GLU A 49 -13.76 2.91 -8.67
C GLU A 49 -13.84 2.22 -7.32
N LEU A 50 -13.91 0.89 -7.30
CA LEU A 50 -13.90 0.11 -6.06
C LEU A 50 -12.62 0.37 -5.25
N ALA A 51 -11.46 0.37 -5.91
CA ALA A 51 -10.17 0.62 -5.26
C ALA A 51 -10.08 2.04 -4.70
N ARG A 52 -10.62 3.07 -5.37
CA ARG A 52 -10.66 4.45 -4.85
C ARG A 52 -11.50 4.59 -3.59
N ASN A 53 -12.57 3.78 -3.47
CA ASN A 53 -13.43 3.75 -2.31
C ASN A 53 -12.92 2.82 -1.19
N SER A 54 -11.91 2.01 -1.48
CA SER A 54 -11.27 1.19 -0.45
C SER A 54 -10.48 2.12 0.49
N SER A 55 -10.79 2.05 1.78
CA SER A 55 -9.97 2.75 2.78
C SER A 55 -8.56 2.16 2.70
N PRO A 56 -7.52 2.97 2.45
CA PRO A 56 -6.16 2.47 2.57
C PRO A 56 -6.03 2.02 4.02
N LEU A 57 -5.71 0.74 4.21
CA LEU A 57 -5.44 0.08 5.50
C LEU A 57 -5.09 1.12 6.56
N ALA A 58 -6.00 1.29 7.52
CA ALA A 58 -5.83 2.15 8.68
C ALA A 58 -4.65 1.62 9.52
N GLY A 59 -3.43 1.87 9.07
CA GLY A 59 -2.18 1.70 9.80
C GLY A 59 -1.99 2.83 10.80
N ASN A 60 -3.00 3.08 11.62
CA ASN A 60 -2.86 3.76 12.90
C ASN A 60 -3.48 2.87 13.98
N VAL A 61 -2.95 1.67 14.12
CA VAL A 61 -3.09 0.89 15.35
C VAL A 61 -1.94 1.35 16.26
N GLY A 62 -2.29 2.05 17.33
CA GLY A 62 -1.36 2.73 18.22
C GLY A 62 -0.36 1.81 18.94
N GLY A 63 0.70 2.45 19.46
CA GLY A 63 1.66 1.92 20.43
C GLY A 63 2.96 1.43 19.78
N ALA A 64 4.17 1.81 20.19
CA ALA A 64 4.60 2.35 21.47
C ALA A 64 5.63 3.48 21.29
N ARG A 65 5.75 4.24 22.37
CA ARG A 65 6.88 5.08 22.75
C ARG A 65 8.23 4.52 22.30
#